data_AF-A0A2V7LFC9-F1
#
_entry.id   AF-A0A2V7LFC9-F1
#
_cell.length_a   1.000
_cell.length_b   1.000
_cell.length_c   1.000
_cell.angle_alpha   90.00
_cell.angle_beta   90.00
_cell.angle_gamma   90.00
#
_symmetry.space_group_name_H-M   'P 1'
#
loop_
_entity.id
_entity.type
_entity.pdbx_description
1 polymer ?
#
loop_
_entity_poly.entity_id
_entity_poly.type
_entity_poly.pdbx_seq_one_letter_code
_entity_poly.pdbx_strand_id
1 'polypeptide(L)'
;MRRGAWYPLLRLTPEAAVIEVNHQSVMVPREYVQVLPVRPQLWSVVPLPGDAFDVPFEWGSRYAVCPNCSERTHLPAEAREMKCPRCKQVFAISWSDAEWA
;
A
#
# COMPACT_ATOMS: atom_id res chain seq x y z
N MET A 1 10.87 -3.48 0.54
CA MET A 1 9.39 -3.55 0.64
C MET A 1 8.83 -2.19 1.02
N ARG A 2 7.70 -1.78 0.45
CA ARG A 2 7.00 -0.53 0.73
C ARG A 2 5.74 -0.80 1.57
N ARG A 3 5.58 -0.11 2.71
CA ARG A 3 4.34 -0.08 3.50
C ARG A 3 3.16 0.36 2.62
N GLY A 4 2.01 -0.29 2.78
CA GLY A 4 0.77 -0.04 2.01
C GLY A 4 0.72 -0.71 0.63
N ALA A 5 1.80 -1.32 0.14
CA ALA A 5 1.77 -2.06 -1.12
C ALA A 5 1.30 -3.51 -0.92
N TRP A 6 0.71 -4.08 -1.97
CA TRP A 6 0.23 -5.46 -2.00
C TRP A 6 1.25 -6.39 -2.66
N TYR A 7 1.61 -7.46 -1.97
CA TYR A 7 2.59 -8.45 -2.41
C TYR A 7 1.96 -9.84 -2.51
N PRO A 8 2.40 -10.69 -3.46
CA PRO A 8 2.03 -12.09 -3.46
C PRO A 8 2.45 -12.76 -2.15
N LEU A 9 1.53 -13.52 -1.57
CA LEU A 9 1.79 -14.32 -0.38
C LEU A 9 2.29 -15.70 -0.82
N LEU A 10 3.49 -16.07 -0.38
CA LEU A 10 4.10 -17.36 -0.67
C LEU A 10 3.80 -18.40 0.42
N ARG A 11 3.77 -17.96 1.68
CA ARG A 11 3.46 -18.79 2.84
C ARG A 11 2.90 -17.95 3.98
N LEU A 12 1.97 -18.52 4.74
CA LEU A 12 1.41 -17.92 5.94
C LEU A 12 1.55 -18.89 7.12
N THR A 13 2.02 -18.40 8.26
CA THR A 13 1.99 -19.10 9.55
C THR A 13 1.33 -18.18 10.59
N PRO A 14 1.05 -18.68 11.81
CA PRO A 14 0.53 -17.83 12.88
C PRO A 14 1.47 -16.67 13.25
N GLU A 15 2.78 -16.85 13.08
CA GLU A 15 3.81 -15.89 13.52
C GLU A 15 4.29 -14.98 12.38
N ALA A 16 4.28 -15.47 11.13
CA ALA A 16 4.88 -14.74 10.01
C ALA A 16 4.14 -14.96 8.68
N ALA A 17 4.30 -13.98 7.81
CA ALA A 17 4.00 -14.09 6.39
C ALA A 17 5.29 -14.05 5.57
N VAL A 18 5.41 -14.94 4.59
CA VAL A 18 6.47 -14.90 3.58
C VAL A 18 5.86 -14.32 2.32
N ILE A 19 6.33 -13.14 1.92
CA ILE A 19 5.85 -12.40 0.76
C ILE A 19 6.92 -12.33 -0.32
N GLU A 20 6.51 -12.23 -1.58
CA GLU A 20 7.43 -11.98 -2.69
C GLU A 20 7.61 -10.47 -2.93
N VAL A 21 8.85 -9.99 -2.86
CA VAL A 21 9.22 -8.60 -3.11
C VAL A 21 10.39 -8.58 -4.10
N ASN A 22 10.20 -8.01 -5.29
CA ASN A 22 11.23 -7.97 -6.34
C ASN A 22 11.85 -9.36 -6.62
N HIS A 23 11.02 -10.40 -6.72
CA HIS A 23 11.43 -11.80 -6.92
C HIS A 23 12.25 -12.41 -5.76
N GLN A 24 12.26 -11.78 -4.60
CA GLN A 24 12.90 -12.31 -3.40
C GLN A 24 11.83 -12.61 -2.34
N SER A 25 12.02 -13.71 -1.60
CA SER A 25 11.20 -14.04 -0.44
C SER A 25 11.59 -13.18 0.76
N VAL A 26 10.62 -12.46 1.33
CA VAL A 26 10.80 -11.64 2.53
C VAL A 26 9.84 -12.13 3.61
N MET A 27 10.39 -12.44 4.79
CA MET A 27 9.59 -12.79 5.96
C MET A 27 9.24 -11.54 6.75
N VAL A 28 7.96 -11.39 7.12
CA VAL A 28 7.46 -10.29 7.93
C VAL A 28 6.55 -10.82 9.05
N PRO A 29 6.54 -10.19 10.23
CA PRO A 29 5.62 -10.56 11.31
C PRO A 29 4.16 -10.54 10.86
N ARG A 30 3.38 -11.52 11.32
CA ARG A 30 1.98 -11.73 10.89
C ARG A 30 1.10 -10.52 11.21
N GLU A 31 1.37 -9.81 12.28
CA GLU A 31 0.65 -8.63 12.76
C GLU A 31 0.83 -7.40 11.85
N TYR A 32 1.86 -7.38 10.98
CA TYR A 32 2.12 -6.26 10.08
C TYR A 32 1.48 -6.40 8.71
N VAL A 33 0.77 -7.51 8.45
CA VAL A 33 0.16 -7.77 7.15
C VAL A 33 -1.34 -8.01 7.25
N GLN A 34 -2.06 -7.38 6.34
CA GLN A 34 -3.39 -7.78 5.96
C GLN A 34 -3.30 -8.77 4.80
N VAL A 35 -4.08 -9.84 4.86
CA VAL A 35 -4.13 -10.87 3.81
C VAL A 35 -5.51 -10.84 3.18
N LEU A 36 -5.55 -10.64 1.86
CA LEU A 36 -6.77 -10.70 1.05
C LEU A 36 -6.64 -11.84 0.03
N PRO A 37 -7.75 -12.51 -0.34
CA PRO A 37 -7.72 -13.61 -1.32
C PRO A 37 -7.37 -13.13 -2.73
N VAL A 38 -7.63 -11.86 -3.04
CA VAL A 38 -7.35 -11.23 -4.33
C VAL A 38 -6.68 -9.89 -4.08
N ARG A 39 -5.69 -9.54 -4.93
CA ARG A 39 -5.07 -8.21 -4.89
C ARG A 39 -6.14 -7.16 -5.17
N PRO A 40 -6.40 -6.24 -4.24
CA PRO A 40 -7.44 -5.26 -4.47
C PRO A 40 -6.97 -4.19 -5.45
N GLN A 41 -7.93 -3.60 -6.15
CA GLN A 41 -7.70 -2.57 -7.18
C GLN A 41 -8.00 -1.17 -6.64
N LEU A 42 -7.62 -0.91 -5.38
CA LEU A 42 -7.80 0.38 -4.70
C LEU A 42 -6.44 0.90 -4.23
N TRP A 43 -6.27 2.22 -4.22
CA TRP A 43 -5.11 2.84 -3.59
C TRP A 43 -5.13 2.63 -2.09
N SER A 44 -4.01 2.18 -1.54
CA SER A 44 -3.83 2.12 -0.09
C SER A 44 -3.40 3.49 0.43
N VAL A 45 -4.09 4.01 1.45
CA VAL A 45 -3.74 5.26 2.13
C VAL A 45 -2.88 4.96 3.35
N VAL A 46 -1.68 5.52 3.40
CA VAL A 46 -0.70 5.26 4.46
C VAL A 46 -0.47 6.53 5.26
N PRO A 47 -0.72 6.52 6.59
CA PRO A 47 -0.37 7.65 7.44
C PRO A 47 1.15 7.80 7.50
N LEU A 48 1.62 9.04 7.39
CA LEU A 48 3.01 9.37 7.66
C LEU A 48 3.21 9.46 9.18
N PRO A 49 4.22 8.79 9.73
CA PRO A 49 4.67 9.05 11.09
C PRO A 49 4.98 10.55 11.27
N GLY A 50 4.66 11.12 12.44
CA GLY A 50 4.96 12.52 12.71
C GLY A 50 6.47 12.84 12.72
N ASP A 51 7.31 11.82 12.89
CA ASP A 51 8.77 11.85 12.82
C ASP A 51 9.31 11.38 11.46
N ALA A 52 8.47 11.32 10.42
CA ALA A 52 8.95 11.00 9.08
C ALA A 52 9.89 12.11 8.57
N PHE A 53 11.17 11.75 8.38
CA PHE A 53 12.16 12.61 7.77
C PHE A 53 12.19 12.40 6.25
N ASP A 54 12.60 13.43 5.51
CA ASP A 54 12.81 13.38 4.04
C ASP A 54 11.55 13.01 3.22
N VAL A 55 10.39 13.51 3.67
CA VAL A 55 9.12 13.39 2.94
C VAL A 55 8.82 14.67 2.16
N PRO A 56 8.40 14.60 0.89
CA PRO A 56 7.97 15.77 0.15
C PRO A 56 6.83 16.48 0.87
N PHE A 57 6.94 17.80 1.04
CA PHE A 57 5.93 18.63 1.72
C PHE A 57 4.50 18.39 1.18
N GLU A 58 4.38 18.17 -0.12
CA GLU A 58 3.10 17.91 -0.79
C GLU A 58 2.36 16.69 -0.22
N TRP A 59 3.05 15.71 0.38
CA TRP A 59 2.40 14.51 0.92
C TRP A 59 1.62 14.80 2.22
N GLY A 60 1.83 15.95 2.87
CA GLY A 60 1.14 16.27 4.11
C GLY A 60 1.29 15.16 5.17
N SER A 61 0.18 14.69 5.73
CA SER A 61 0.16 13.66 6.78
C SER A 61 -0.05 12.23 6.27
N ARG A 62 -0.20 12.02 4.96
CA ARG A 62 -0.48 10.70 4.38
C ARG A 62 -0.13 10.63 2.90
N TYR A 63 0.33 9.47 2.46
CA TYR A 63 0.55 9.20 1.04
C TYR A 63 -0.28 8.01 0.56
N ALA A 64 -0.38 7.86 -0.75
CA ALA A 64 -1.07 6.76 -1.37
C ALA A 64 -0.11 5.82 -2.10
N VAL A 65 -0.46 4.54 -2.14
CA VAL A 65 0.32 3.49 -2.79
C VAL A 65 -0.49 2.80 -3.89
N CYS A 66 0.06 2.78 -5.11
CA CYS A 66 -0.63 2.23 -6.28
C CYS A 66 -0.84 0.73 -6.13
N PRO A 67 -2.07 0.20 -6.32
CA PRO A 67 -2.34 -1.23 -6.19
C PRO A 67 -1.62 -2.07 -7.25
N ASN A 68 -1.33 -1.49 -8.42
CA ASN A 68 -0.70 -2.24 -9.50
C ASN A 68 0.84 -2.24 -9.42
N CYS A 69 1.46 -1.06 -9.26
CA CYS A 69 2.92 -0.92 -9.39
C CYS A 69 3.64 -0.46 -8.10
N SER A 70 2.92 -0.35 -6.99
CA SER A 70 3.47 0.06 -5.68
C SER A 70 4.09 1.46 -5.67
N GLU A 71 3.75 2.30 -6.66
CA GLU A 71 4.23 3.68 -6.70
C GLU A 71 3.64 4.51 -5.56
N ARG A 72 4.47 5.33 -4.92
CA ARG A 72 4.03 6.26 -3.88
C ARG A 72 3.77 7.61 -4.50
N THR A 73 2.69 8.26 -4.11
CA THR A 73 2.39 9.60 -4.58
C THR A 73 1.57 10.37 -3.56
N HIS A 74 1.54 11.69 -3.73
CA HIS A 74 0.67 12.57 -2.97
C HIS A 74 -0.79 12.11 -3.11
N LEU A 75 -1.50 12.12 -1.99
CA LEU A 75 -2.91 11.78 -1.95
C LEU A 75 -3.74 13.07 -2.04
N PRO A 76 -4.43 13.34 -3.16
CA PRO A 76 -5.29 14.50 -3.28
C PRO A 76 -6.43 14.44 -2.26
N ALA A 77 -6.78 15.59 -1.68
CA ALA A 77 -7.86 15.69 -0.71
C ALA A 77 -9.19 15.24 -1.33
N GLU A 78 -9.91 14.36 -0.62
CA GLU A 78 -11.31 13.98 -0.89
C GLU A 78 -11.58 13.36 -2.27
N ALA A 79 -10.54 13.01 -3.03
CA ALA A 79 -10.69 12.35 -4.32
C ALA A 79 -11.21 10.90 -4.14
N ARG A 80 -12.15 10.48 -4.98
CA ARG A 80 -12.65 9.08 -4.98
C ARG A 80 -11.75 8.14 -5.77
N GLU A 81 -11.04 8.65 -6.77
CA GLU A 81 -10.12 7.90 -7.62
C GLU A 81 -8.97 8.77 -8.07
N MET A 82 -7.86 8.15 -8.48
CA MET A 82 -6.75 8.87 -9.07
C MET A 82 -5.90 8.02 -10.02
N LYS A 83 -5.24 8.71 -10.96
CA LYS A 83 -4.34 8.13 -11.96
C LYS A 83 -2.94 7.97 -11.39
N CYS A 84 -2.36 6.78 -11.54
CA CYS A 84 -0.99 6.52 -11.13
C CYS A 84 0.01 7.29 -12.03
N PRO A 85 0.96 8.07 -11.46
CA PRO A 85 1.94 8.79 -12.26
C PRO A 85 2.93 7.86 -12.99
N ARG A 86 3.10 6.62 -12.52
CA ARG A 86 4.00 5.63 -13.12
C ARG A 86 3.32 4.71 -14.13
N CYS A 87 2.38 3.87 -13.70
CA CYS A 87 1.71 2.90 -14.59
C CYS A 87 0.53 3.48 -15.38
N LYS A 88 0.14 4.74 -15.12
CA LYS A 88 -0.92 5.48 -15.83
C LYS A 88 -2.34 4.90 -15.71
N GLN A 89 -2.56 3.85 -14.93
CA GLN A 89 -3.90 3.32 -14.63
C GLN A 89 -4.62 4.15 -13.57
N VAL A 90 -5.95 4.10 -13.59
CA VAL A 90 -6.84 4.80 -12.65
C VAL A 90 -7.45 3.77 -11.70
N PHE A 91 -7.45 4.09 -10.41
CA PHE A 91 -8.04 3.25 -9.37
C PHE A 91 -8.77 4.12 -8.35
N ALA A 92 -9.80 3.57 -7.72
CA ALA A 92 -10.45 4.20 -6.59
C ALA A 92 -9.52 4.25 -5.36
N ILE A 93 -9.75 5.19 -4.46
CA ILE A 93 -8.94 5.40 -3.25
C ILE A 93 -9.65 4.78 -2.06
N SER A 94 -8.94 3.94 -1.30
CA SER A 94 -9.45 3.40 -0.04
C SER A 94 -9.12 4.39 1.09
N TRP A 95 -10.13 5.13 1.52
CA TRP A 95 -10.04 6.07 2.64
C TRP A 95 -10.19 5.39 4.00
N SER A 96 -10.66 4.13 4.03
CA SER A 96 -10.89 3.36 5.24
C SER A 96 -10.54 1.88 5.07
N ASP A 97 -10.02 1.26 6.14
CA ASP A 97 -9.70 -0.18 6.13
C ASP A 97 -10.95 -1.09 5.98
N ALA A 98 -12.14 -0.55 6.23
CA ALA A 98 -13.40 -1.25 6.01
C ALA A 98 -13.67 -1.52 4.52
N GLU A 99 -13.05 -0.77 3.60
CA GLU A 99 -13.18 -1.00 2.15
C GLU A 99 -12.45 -2.25 1.67
N TRP A 100 -11.68 -2.91 2.55
CA TRP A 100 -11.02 -4.18 2.31
C TRP A 100 -11.77 -5.38 2.90
N ALA A 101 -12.85 -5.15 3.66
CA ALA A 101 -13.60 -6.18 4.39
C ALA A 101 -14.49 -7.02 3.47
#